data_AF-A6MK70-F1
#
_entry.id   AF-A6MK70-F1
#
_cell.length_a   1.000
_cell.length_b   1.000
_cell.length_c   1.000
_cell.angle_alpha   90.00
_cell.angle_beta   90.00
_cell.angle_gamma   90.00
#
_symmetry.space_group_name_H-M   'P 1'
#
loop_
_entity.id
_entity.type
_entity.pdbx_description
1 polymer ?
#
loop_
_entity_poly.entity_id
_entity_poly.type
_entity_poly.pdbx_seq_one_letter_code
_entity_poly.pdbx_strand_id
1 'polypeptide(L)'
;RYREVHDMLHTVLGMPTNILGEIVVKWFEAVQTGLPMCILGALFGPIQLSAQSLQVLISELIPWAIQNGRRAPCLLNLYYEQRWEQPLRALQEELGITAPPIHIQGLA
;
A
#
# COMPACT_ATOMS: atom_id res chain seq x y z
N ARG A 1 1.80 3.85 16.95
CA ARG A 1 2.75 3.92 15.82
C ARG A 1 2.45 2.99 14.66
N TYR A 2 2.65 1.65 14.71
CA TYR A 2 2.40 0.80 13.53
C TYR A 2 0.99 0.94 12.95
N ARG A 3 -0.05 0.86 13.81
CA ARG A 3 -1.45 1.04 13.39
C ARG A 3 -1.74 2.42 12.79
N GLU A 4 -1.20 3.49 13.38
CA GLU A 4 -1.33 4.85 12.83
C GLU A 4 -0.64 4.96 11.46
N VAL A 5 0.57 4.39 11.32
CA VAL A 5 1.29 4.42 10.05
C VAL A 5 0.56 3.61 8.99
N HIS A 6 -0.02 2.47 9.34
CA HIS A 6 -0.86 1.67 8.44
C HIS A 6 -1.97 2.53 7.81
N ASP A 7 -2.69 3.31 8.63
CA ASP A 7 -3.73 4.21 8.14
C ASP A 7 -3.16 5.32 7.24
N MET A 8 -1.95 5.83 7.55
CA MET A 8 -1.27 6.80 6.70
C MET A 8 -0.79 6.18 5.38
N LEU A 9 -0.40 4.90 5.36
CA LEU A 9 0.04 4.20 4.15
C LEU A 9 -1.07 4.12 3.11
N HIS A 10 -2.32 3.93 3.54
CA HIS A 10 -3.47 4.03 2.61
C HIS A 10 -3.48 5.37 1.88
N THR A 11 -3.26 6.46 2.60
CA THR A 11 -3.22 7.81 2.01
C THR A 11 -2.00 8.00 1.11
N VAL A 12 -0.81 7.63 1.59
CA VAL A 12 0.46 7.78 0.85
C VAL A 12 0.49 6.94 -0.41
N LEU A 13 -0.09 5.74 -0.40
CA LEU A 13 -0.16 4.84 -1.55
C LEU A 13 -1.39 5.12 -2.44
N GLY A 14 -2.32 5.96 -1.98
CA GLY A 14 -3.59 6.22 -2.68
C GLY A 14 -4.51 4.99 -2.73
N MET A 15 -4.38 4.08 -1.75
CA MET A 15 -5.19 2.87 -1.64
C MET A 15 -6.44 3.13 -0.80
N PRO A 16 -7.62 2.63 -1.22
CA PRO A 16 -8.82 2.71 -0.39
C PRO A 16 -8.77 1.70 0.77
N THR A 17 -9.54 1.95 1.82
CA THR A 17 -9.69 1.05 2.98
C THR A 17 -10.65 -0.12 2.74
N ASN A 18 -10.80 -0.54 1.48
CA ASN A 18 -11.56 -1.75 1.12
C ASN A 18 -10.65 -2.99 1.17
N ILE A 19 -11.22 -4.19 1.04
CA ILE A 19 -10.44 -5.45 1.11
C ILE A 19 -9.29 -5.47 0.11
N LEU A 20 -9.48 -4.93 -1.10
CA LEU A 20 -8.43 -4.88 -2.12
C LEU A 20 -7.28 -3.96 -1.70
N GLY A 21 -7.56 -2.74 -1.28
CA GLY A 21 -6.52 -1.80 -0.84
C GLY A 21 -5.80 -2.26 0.43
N GLU A 22 -6.53 -2.88 1.36
CA GLU A 22 -5.96 -3.55 2.53
C GLU A 22 -4.91 -4.60 2.15
N ILE A 23 -5.21 -5.44 1.16
CA ILE A 23 -4.25 -6.45 0.70
C ILE A 23 -3.02 -5.77 0.07
N VAL A 24 -3.21 -4.73 -0.73
CA VAL A 24 -2.10 -3.99 -1.37
C VAL A 24 -1.19 -3.34 -0.32
N VAL A 25 -1.77 -2.66 0.68
CA VAL A 25 -1.00 -2.07 1.78
C VAL A 25 -0.25 -3.15 2.55
N LYS A 26 -0.86 -4.31 2.82
CA LYS A 26 -0.18 -5.42 3.49
C LYS A 26 0.95 -6.02 2.68
N TRP A 27 0.84 -6.09 1.35
CA TRP A 27 1.97 -6.49 0.49
C TRP A 27 3.12 -5.49 0.59
N PHE A 28 2.81 -4.20 0.58
CA PHE A 28 3.81 -3.15 0.77
C PHE A 28 4.49 -3.26 2.15
N GLU A 29 3.70 -3.39 3.23
CA GLU A 29 4.20 -3.55 4.59
C GLU A 29 5.03 -4.84 4.76
N ALA A 30 4.59 -5.95 4.16
CA ALA A 30 5.32 -7.22 4.20
C ALA A 30 6.70 -7.08 3.56
N VAL A 31 6.81 -6.33 2.47
CA VAL A 31 8.09 -6.08 1.78
C VAL A 31 8.99 -5.18 2.61
N GLN A 32 8.45 -4.15 3.27
CA GLN A 32 9.27 -3.22 4.06
C GLN A 32 9.71 -3.80 5.41
N THR A 33 8.85 -4.57 6.06
CA THR A 33 9.01 -4.93 7.47
C THR A 33 9.31 -6.41 7.70
N GLY A 34 8.93 -7.27 6.75
CA GLY A 34 9.01 -8.73 6.91
C GLY A 34 8.12 -9.28 8.03
N LEU A 35 7.15 -8.51 8.56
CA LEU A 35 6.35 -8.94 9.69
C LEU A 35 5.37 -10.06 9.31
N PRO A 36 5.27 -11.13 10.12
CA PRO A 36 4.40 -12.27 9.85
C PRO A 36 2.92 -11.88 9.63
N MET A 37 2.41 -10.89 10.36
CA MET A 37 1.02 -10.44 10.23
C MET A 37 0.71 -9.82 8.86
N CYS A 38 1.66 -9.11 8.25
CA CYS A 38 1.51 -8.50 6.94
C CYS A 38 1.52 -9.59 5.87
N ILE A 39 2.44 -10.54 5.99
CA ILE A 39 2.54 -11.71 5.10
C ILE A 39 1.26 -12.53 5.15
N LEU A 40 0.75 -12.83 6.35
CA LEU A 40 -0.50 -13.59 6.50
C LEU A 40 -1.69 -12.84 5.91
N GLY A 41 -1.82 -11.54 6.17
CA GLY A 41 -2.92 -10.76 5.59
C GLY A 41 -2.81 -10.58 4.07
N ALA A 42 -1.61 -10.53 3.52
CA ALA A 42 -1.35 -10.49 2.08
C ALA A 42 -1.74 -11.80 1.37
N LEU A 43 -1.51 -12.95 2.04
CA LEU A 43 -1.81 -14.29 1.52
C LEU A 43 -3.29 -14.67 1.67
N PHE A 44 -3.91 -14.36 2.82
CA PHE A 44 -5.28 -14.78 3.14
C PHE A 44 -6.35 -13.73 2.82
N GLY A 45 -5.98 -12.46 2.64
CA GLY A 45 -6.93 -11.40 2.28
C GLY A 45 -7.69 -11.61 0.96
N PRO A 46 -7.12 -12.19 -0.10
CA PRO A 46 -7.81 -12.34 -1.38
C PRO A 46 -8.95 -13.37 -1.40
N ILE A 47 -9.16 -14.14 -0.31
CA ILE A 47 -10.16 -15.22 -0.26
C ILE A 47 -11.60 -14.72 -0.47
N GLN A 48 -11.88 -13.46 -0.13
CA GLN A 48 -13.21 -12.86 -0.27
C GLN A 48 -13.37 -11.98 -1.52
N LEU A 49 -12.36 -11.91 -2.40
CA LEU A 49 -12.40 -11.06 -3.59
C LEU A 49 -13.11 -11.72 -4.77
N SER A 50 -13.75 -10.89 -5.61
CA SER A 50 -14.25 -11.33 -6.91
C SER A 50 -13.11 -11.76 -7.82
N ALA A 51 -13.37 -12.66 -8.78
CA ALA A 51 -12.35 -13.13 -9.72
C ALA A 51 -11.71 -11.97 -10.53
N GLN A 52 -12.48 -10.94 -10.87
CA GLN A 52 -12.00 -9.76 -11.58
C GLN A 52 -11.05 -8.92 -10.71
N SER A 53 -11.45 -8.64 -9.46
CA SER A 53 -10.61 -7.92 -8.50
C SER A 53 -9.33 -8.70 -8.17
N LEU A 54 -9.42 -10.02 -8.07
CA LEU A 54 -8.28 -10.90 -7.83
C LEU A 54 -7.29 -10.91 -9.00
N GLN A 55 -7.79 -10.96 -10.24
CA GLN A 55 -6.94 -10.91 -11.43
C GLN A 55 -6.16 -9.60 -11.48
N VAL A 56 -6.83 -8.46 -11.26
CA VAL A 56 -6.20 -7.14 -11.18
C VAL A 56 -5.17 -7.08 -10.04
N LEU A 57 -5.54 -7.59 -8.87
CA LEU A 57 -4.66 -7.62 -7.71
C LEU A 57 -3.35 -8.36 -8.01
N ILE A 58 -3.43 -9.55 -8.58
CA ILE A 58 -2.26 -10.40 -8.85
C ILE A 58 -1.43 -9.86 -10.02
N SER A 59 -2.07 -9.38 -11.08
CA SER A 59 -1.38 -8.97 -12.30
C SER A 59 -0.71 -7.60 -12.19
N GLU A 60 -1.31 -6.66 -11.45
CA GLU A 60 -0.87 -5.26 -11.44
C GLU A 60 -0.52 -4.74 -10.05
N LEU A 61 -1.43 -4.89 -9.08
CA LEU A 61 -1.30 -4.21 -7.78
C LEU A 61 -0.24 -4.84 -6.87
N ILE A 62 -0.13 -6.18 -6.83
CA ILE A 62 0.89 -6.89 -6.05
C ILE A 62 2.29 -6.56 -6.60
N PRO A 63 2.58 -6.71 -7.91
CA PRO A 63 3.88 -6.31 -8.46
C PRO A 63 4.20 -4.84 -8.21
N TRP A 64 3.21 -3.95 -8.30
CA TRP A 64 3.38 -2.53 -8.00
C TRP A 64 3.71 -2.28 -6.52
N ALA A 65 3.01 -2.93 -5.59
CA ALA A 65 3.24 -2.81 -4.15
C ALA A 65 4.64 -3.31 -3.77
N ILE A 66 5.07 -4.42 -4.38
CA ILE A 66 6.41 -4.97 -4.14
C ILE A 66 7.50 -4.03 -4.67
N GLN A 67 7.33 -3.49 -5.88
CA GLN A 67 8.29 -2.55 -6.46
C GLN A 67 8.40 -1.28 -5.63
N ASN A 68 7.28 -0.68 -5.24
CA ASN A 68 7.27 0.51 -4.40
C ASN A 68 7.81 0.22 -2.99
N GLY A 69 7.45 -0.92 -2.39
CA GLY A 69 7.95 -1.33 -1.08
C GLY A 69 9.47 -1.50 -1.05
N ARG A 70 10.07 -2.00 -2.14
CA ARG A 70 11.53 -2.15 -2.28
C ARG A 70 12.26 -0.83 -2.59
N ARG A 71 11.61 0.07 -3.32
CA ARG A 71 12.22 1.35 -3.74
C ARG A 71 12.12 2.42 -2.66
N ALA A 72 11.00 2.46 -1.95
CA ALA A 72 10.74 3.46 -0.93
C ALA A 72 11.58 3.22 0.33
N PRO A 73 11.96 4.28 1.07
CA PRO A 73 12.53 4.12 2.40
C PRO A 73 11.51 3.50 3.35
N CYS A 74 11.99 3.00 4.50
CA CYS A 74 11.12 2.42 5.53
C CYS A 74 10.12 3.47 6.06
N LEU A 75 8.87 3.38 5.64
CA LEU A 75 7.81 4.37 5.92
C LEU A 75 7.37 4.37 7.39
N LEU A 76 7.67 3.31 8.15
CA LEU A 76 7.48 3.29 9.61
C LEU A 76 8.37 4.29 10.35
N ASN A 77 9.53 4.63 9.75
CA ASN A 77 10.53 5.52 10.35
C ASN A 77 10.34 6.98 9.93
N LEU A 78 9.35 7.29 9.09
CA LEU A 78 9.05 8.66 8.72
C LEU A 78 8.42 9.44 9.89
N TYR A 79 8.80 10.70 10.04
CA TYR A 79 8.17 11.65 10.96
C TYR A 79 7.04 12.40 10.22
N TYR A 80 5.89 11.75 10.08
CA TYR A 80 4.72 12.29 9.37
C TYR A 80 4.25 13.62 9.95
N GLU A 81 4.39 13.79 11.26
CA GLU A 81 4.01 14.99 11.99
C GLU A 81 4.74 16.25 11.53
N GLN A 82 5.94 16.10 10.95
CA GLN A 82 6.73 17.21 10.41
C GLN A 82 6.42 17.50 8.93
N ARG A 83 5.57 16.69 8.29
CA ARG A 83 5.33 16.70 6.85
C ARG A 83 3.87 17.01 6.48
N TRP A 84 3.03 17.40 7.43
CA TRP A 84 1.60 17.64 7.20
C TRP A 84 1.30 18.73 6.17
N GLU A 85 2.13 19.76 6.11
CA GLU A 85 1.98 20.87 5.16
C GLU A 85 2.53 20.53 3.77
N GLN A 86 3.29 19.43 3.64
CA GLN A 86 3.87 19.00 2.38
C GLN A 86 2.77 18.44 1.46
N PRO A 87 2.72 18.88 0.19
CA PRO A 87 1.80 18.30 -0.78
C PRO A 87 2.05 16.80 -0.94
N LEU A 88 0.99 16.00 -0.90
CA LEU A 88 1.07 14.53 -0.97
C LEU A 88 1.88 14.02 -2.18
N ARG A 89 1.71 14.66 -3.35
CA ARG A 89 2.47 14.29 -4.55
C ARG A 89 3.97 14.52 -4.39
N ALA A 90 4.36 15.66 -3.80
CA ALA A 90 5.76 15.95 -3.54
C ALA A 90 6.37 14.95 -2.54
N LEU A 91 5.59 14.54 -1.53
CA LEU A 91 5.99 13.50 -0.59
C LEU A 91 6.14 12.13 -1.29
N GLN A 92 5.21 11.75 -2.15
CA GLN A 92 5.30 10.51 -2.94
C GLN A 92 6.54 10.51 -3.84
N GLU A 93 6.84 11.63 -4.51
CA GLU A 93 8.03 11.79 -5.34
C GLU A 93 9.32 11.67 -4.51
N GLU A 94 9.39 12.34 -3.35
CA GLU A 94 10.52 12.25 -2.41
C GLU A 94 10.77 10.81 -1.93
N LEU A 95 9.69 10.09 -1.63
CA LEU A 95 9.75 8.71 -1.15
C LEU A 95 9.95 7.69 -2.28
N GLY A 96 9.98 8.13 -3.54
CA GLY A 96 10.06 7.22 -4.68
C GLY A 96 8.84 6.30 -4.76
N ILE A 97 7.64 6.82 -4.53
CA ILE A 97 6.38 6.09 -4.69
C ILE A 97 5.76 6.49 -6.03
N THR A 98 5.51 5.53 -6.91
CA THR A 98 4.80 5.77 -8.18
C THR A 98 3.30 5.76 -7.96
N ALA A 99 2.54 6.41 -8.86
CA ALA A 99 1.09 6.31 -8.83
C ALA A 99 0.63 4.85 -9.06
N PRO A 100 -0.51 4.44 -8.47
CA PRO A 100 -1.06 3.11 -8.71
C PRO A 100 -1.50 2.93 -10.18
N PRO A 101 -1.37 1.72 -10.74
CA PRO A 101 -1.58 1.47 -12.16
C PRO A 101 -3.04 1.61 -12.62
N ILE A 102 -4.02 1.53 -11.70
CA ILE A 102 -5.45 1.59 -12.00
C ILE A 102 -6.13 2.65 -11.14
N HIS A 103 -7.14 3.31 -11.70
CA HIS A 103 -8.08 4.13 -10.94
C HIS A 103 -9.00 3.22 -10.11
N ILE A 104 -8.60 2.92 -8.88
CA ILE A 104 -9.29 1.96 -7.98
C ILE A 104 -10.74 2.40 -7.65
N GLN A 105 -11.12 3.63 -7.99
CA GLN A 105 -12.48 4.18 -7.80
C GLN A 105 -13.60 3.33 -8.44
N GLY A 106 -13.31 2.49 -9.44
CA GLY A 106 -14.31 1.62 -10.09
C GLY A 106 -14.34 0.16 -9.62
N LEU A 107 -13.47 -0.23 -8.67
CA LEU A 107 -13.36 -1.60 -8.14
C LEU A 107 -13.83 -1.72 -6.69
N ALA A 108 -14.32 -0.61 -6.11
CA ALA A 108 -14.87 -0.52 -4.76
C ALA A 108 -16.39 -0.70 -4.77
#